data_AF-A0A109W4A3-F1
#
_entry.id   AF-A0A109W4A3-F1
#
_cell.length_a   1.000
_cell.length_b   1.000
_cell.length_c   1.000
_cell.angle_alpha   90.00
_cell.angle_beta   90.00
_cell.angle_gamma   90.00
#
_symmetry.space_group_name_H-M   'P 1'
#
loop_
_entity.id
_entity.type
_entity.pdbx_description
1 polymer ?
#
loop_
_entity_poly.entity_id
_entity_poly.type
_entity_poly.pdbx_seq_one_letter_code
_entity_poly.pdbx_strand_id
1 'polypeptide(L)'
;MSSAPSSEAPTPVVATAIEAVPVWEIHKGEMLRGLMEGWAAIAGYSLIWNAQNDYEMRSSATFSGVFVDAVKNFFAALQANGLALRVTIYQGNKVMEVSEH
;
A
#
# COMPACT_ATOMS: atom_id res chain seq x y z
N MET A 1 10.12 1.52 48.88
CA MET A 1 10.89 1.72 47.63
C MET A 1 10.08 1.12 46.49
N SER A 2 9.89 1.91 45.41
CA SER A 2 9.47 1.61 44.01
C SER A 2 8.43 0.50 43.76
N SER A 3 7.19 0.79 43.35
CA SER A 3 6.68 1.29 42.04
C SER A 3 6.44 0.20 40.98
N ALA A 4 5.14 0.01 40.69
CA ALA A 4 4.45 -0.47 39.47
C ALA A 4 4.71 -1.90 38.91
N PRO A 5 3.63 -2.68 38.67
CA PRO A 5 3.62 -3.67 37.61
C PRO A 5 2.85 -3.18 36.37
N SER A 6 3.36 -3.63 35.23
CA SER A 6 2.68 -3.84 33.95
C SER A 6 2.08 -2.64 33.24
N SER A 7 2.87 -2.11 32.32
CA SER A 7 2.35 -1.54 31.08
C SER A 7 1.45 -2.57 30.40
N GLU A 8 0.14 -2.32 30.37
CA GLU A 8 -0.80 -2.97 29.45
C GLU A 8 -0.22 -2.93 28.04
N ALA A 9 0.11 -4.09 27.50
CA ALA A 9 0.21 -4.24 26.06
C ALA A 9 -1.23 -4.25 25.53
N PRO A 10 -1.64 -3.31 24.66
CA PRO A 10 -2.88 -3.52 23.95
C PRO A 10 -2.65 -4.68 22.98
N THR A 11 -3.21 -5.84 23.31
CA THR A 11 -3.59 -6.87 22.34
C THR A 11 -4.28 -6.20 21.15
N PRO A 12 -3.86 -6.41 19.89
CA PRO A 12 -4.79 -6.25 18.81
C PRO A 12 -5.74 -7.46 18.88
N VAL A 13 -6.91 -7.15 19.41
CA VAL A 13 -8.18 -7.87 19.28
C VAL A 13 -8.22 -8.65 17.96
N VAL A 14 -8.46 -9.96 18.06
CA VAL A 14 -8.96 -10.80 16.97
C VAL A 14 -10.31 -10.22 16.55
N ALA A 15 -10.29 -9.31 15.57
CA ALA A 15 -11.48 -8.67 15.06
C ALA A 15 -12.24 -9.67 14.21
N THR A 16 -13.46 -9.94 14.64
CA THR A 16 -14.47 -10.69 13.92
C THR A 16 -14.52 -10.29 12.44
N ALA A 17 -14.60 -11.26 11.54
CA ALA A 17 -14.74 -11.07 10.10
C ALA A 17 -16.15 -10.54 9.79
N ILE A 18 -16.37 -9.26 10.07
CA ILE A 18 -17.18 -8.41 9.19
C ILE A 18 -16.35 -8.30 7.90
N GLU A 19 -16.98 -8.33 6.72
CA GLU A 19 -16.29 -8.09 5.44
C GLU A 19 -15.68 -6.67 5.47
N ALA A 20 -14.53 -6.54 6.12
CA ALA A 20 -13.84 -5.30 6.32
C ALA A 20 -13.32 -4.88 4.96
N VAL A 21 -13.78 -3.74 4.50
CA VAL A 21 -13.25 -3.11 3.29
C VAL A 21 -11.73 -3.03 3.46
N PRO A 22 -10.93 -3.63 2.56
CA PRO A 22 -9.48 -3.57 2.68
C PRO A 22 -9.01 -2.13 2.77
N VAL A 23 -8.12 -1.89 3.72
CA VAL A 23 -7.48 -0.59 3.93
C VAL A 23 -6.02 -0.72 3.54
N TRP A 24 -5.56 0.23 2.76
CA TRP A 24 -4.26 0.27 2.14
C TRP A 24 -3.54 1.51 2.64
N GLU A 25 -2.55 1.29 3.48
CA GLU A 25 -1.80 2.36 4.14
C GLU A 25 -0.51 2.65 3.40
N ILE A 26 -0.15 3.93 3.40
CA ILE A 26 1.11 4.46 2.87
C ILE A 26 1.78 5.15 4.02
N HIS A 27 3.02 4.77 4.32
CA HIS A 27 3.80 5.45 5.32
C HIS A 27 4.88 6.32 4.67
N LYS A 28 5.01 7.55 5.18
CA LYS A 28 6.14 8.40 4.82
C LYS A 28 7.46 7.69 5.10
N GLY A 29 8.39 7.74 4.15
CA GLY A 29 9.69 7.09 4.23
C GLY A 29 9.74 5.67 3.66
N GLU A 30 8.60 5.07 3.31
CA GLU A 30 8.60 3.81 2.57
C GLU A 30 8.95 4.03 1.11
N MET A 31 9.59 3.02 0.51
CA MET A 31 9.86 2.99 -0.92
C MET A 31 8.62 2.53 -1.69
N LEU A 32 8.28 3.22 -2.78
CA LEU A 32 7.11 2.95 -3.61
C LEU A 32 7.10 1.51 -4.08
N ARG A 33 8.24 0.99 -4.52
CA ARG A 33 8.34 -0.40 -4.95
C ARG A 33 7.94 -1.35 -3.83
N GLY A 34 8.56 -1.24 -2.65
CA GLY A 34 8.29 -2.12 -1.52
C GLY A 34 6.83 -2.04 -1.04
N LEU A 35 6.28 -0.82 -1.01
CA LEU A 35 4.87 -0.58 -0.71
C LEU A 35 3.95 -1.31 -1.71
N MET A 36 4.23 -1.18 -3.00
CA MET A 36 3.45 -1.83 -4.06
C MET A 36 3.62 -3.35 -4.07
N GLU A 37 4.80 -3.88 -3.74
CA GLU A 37 5.03 -5.31 -3.54
C GLU A 37 4.16 -5.83 -2.38
N GLY A 38 4.12 -5.10 -1.26
CA GLY A 38 3.29 -5.45 -0.10
C GLY A 38 1.80 -5.44 -0.42
N TRP A 39 1.30 -4.38 -1.05
CA TRP A 39 -0.10 -4.29 -1.44
C TRP A 39 -0.48 -5.39 -2.46
N ALA A 40 0.37 -5.63 -3.45
CA ALA A 40 0.17 -6.69 -4.42
C ALA A 40 0.13 -8.06 -3.73
N ALA A 41 1.05 -8.35 -2.81
CA ALA A 41 1.08 -9.61 -2.07
C ALA A 41 -0.21 -9.86 -1.26
N ILE A 42 -0.74 -8.83 -0.58
CA ILE A 42 -2.02 -8.92 0.16
C ILE A 42 -3.18 -9.21 -0.80
N ALA A 43 -3.19 -8.59 -1.98
CA ALA A 43 -4.22 -8.81 -3.00
C ALA A 43 -4.03 -10.09 -3.83
N GLY A 44 -2.92 -10.81 -3.66
CA GLY A 44 -2.55 -11.98 -4.45
C GLY A 44 -2.11 -11.65 -5.89
N TYR A 45 -1.55 -10.45 -6.09
CA TYR A 45 -0.96 -9.98 -7.35
C TYR A 45 0.57 -10.09 -7.31
N SER A 46 1.17 -10.25 -8.48
CA SER A 46 2.62 -10.11 -8.67
C SER A 46 2.95 -8.72 -9.19
N LEU A 47 3.96 -8.07 -8.60
CA LEU A 47 4.47 -6.79 -9.09
C LEU A 47 5.54 -7.00 -10.17
N ILE A 48 5.40 -6.30 -11.28
CA ILE A 48 6.47 -6.04 -12.25
C ILE A 48 6.88 -4.57 -12.09
N TRP A 49 8.15 -4.36 -11.74
CA TRP A 49 8.71 -3.02 -11.61
C TRP A 49 9.53 -2.68 -12.87
N ASN A 50 9.01 -1.74 -13.66
CA ASN A 50 9.59 -1.26 -14.91
C ASN A 50 9.81 0.26 -14.87
N ALA A 51 10.29 0.76 -13.73
CA ALA A 51 10.75 2.14 -13.55
C ALA A 51 12.26 2.12 -13.26
N GLN A 52 12.99 3.12 -13.76
CA GLN A 52 14.44 3.21 -13.56
C GLN A 52 14.79 3.48 -12.10
N ASN A 53 13.99 4.30 -11.43
CA ASN A 53 14.22 4.70 -10.05
C ASN A 53 13.13 4.19 -9.13
N ASP A 54 13.49 3.96 -7.86
CA ASP A 54 12.52 3.82 -6.79
C ASP A 54 12.24 5.20 -6.16
N TYR A 55 11.06 5.35 -5.57
CA TYR A 55 10.56 6.62 -5.08
C TYR A 55 10.17 6.51 -3.61
N GLU A 56 10.81 7.31 -2.76
CA GLU A 56 10.41 7.40 -1.37
C GLU A 56 9.09 8.18 -1.22
N MET A 57 8.16 7.62 -0.45
CA MET A 57 6.91 8.25 -0.08
C MET A 57 7.16 9.49 0.76
N ARG A 58 6.76 10.65 0.22
CA ARG A 58 6.92 11.94 0.91
C ARG A 58 5.84 12.21 1.96
N SER A 59 4.73 11.49 1.90
CA SER A 59 3.56 11.68 2.74
C SER A 59 2.90 10.35 3.06
N SER A 60 2.29 10.27 4.25
CA SER A 60 1.42 9.15 4.59
C SER A 60 0.01 9.38 4.04
N ALA A 61 -0.65 8.30 3.64
CA ALA A 61 -2.02 8.32 3.12
C ALA A 61 -2.72 6.98 3.38
N THR A 62 -4.04 6.98 3.30
CA THR A 62 -4.83 5.76 3.48
C THR A 62 -5.88 5.69 2.38
N PHE A 63 -5.95 4.54 1.72
CA PHE A 63 -6.92 4.23 0.69
C PHE A 63 -7.78 3.06 1.16
N SER A 64 -9.08 3.12 0.94
CA SER A 64 -9.98 2.01 1.24
C SER A 64 -10.63 1.50 -0.05
N GLY A 65 -10.98 0.23 -0.05
CA GLY A 65 -11.69 -0.41 -1.17
C GLY A 65 -10.96 -1.60 -1.74
N VAL A 66 -11.41 -2.02 -2.92
CA VAL A 66 -10.74 -3.09 -3.66
C VAL A 66 -9.37 -2.64 -4.13
N PHE A 67 -8.41 -3.56 -4.12
CA PHE A 67 -7.01 -3.30 -4.48
C PHE A 67 -6.84 -2.48 -5.77
N VAL A 68 -7.57 -2.86 -6.83
CA VAL A 68 -7.48 -2.21 -8.14
C VAL A 68 -7.84 -0.72 -8.06
N ASP A 69 -8.88 -0.36 -7.33
CA ASP A 69 -9.34 1.02 -7.21
C ASP A 69 -8.44 1.82 -6.28
N ALA A 70 -7.96 1.21 -5.19
CA ALA A 70 -6.98 1.83 -4.29
C ALA A 70 -5.69 2.19 -5.03
N VAL A 71 -5.13 1.26 -5.82
CA VAL A 71 -3.94 1.50 -6.64
C VAL A 71 -4.18 2.59 -7.69
N LYS A 72 -5.31 2.54 -8.41
CA LYS A 72 -5.63 3.59 -9.40
C LYS A 72 -5.72 4.97 -8.76
N ASN A 73 -6.41 5.09 -7.63
CA ASN A 73 -6.56 6.35 -6.91
C ASN A 73 -5.21 6.86 -6.39
N PHE A 74 -4.36 5.96 -5.90
CA PHE A 74 -3.03 6.29 -5.46
C PHE A 74 -2.15 6.82 -6.60
N PHE A 75 -2.08 6.11 -7.73
CA PHE A 75 -1.29 6.57 -8.89
C PHE A 75 -1.84 7.85 -9.52
N ALA A 76 -3.17 8.05 -9.52
CA ALA A 76 -3.77 9.32 -9.92
C ALA A 76 -3.31 10.48 -9.01
N ALA A 77 -3.23 10.24 -7.69
CA ALA A 77 -2.70 11.22 -6.75
C ALA A 77 -1.19 11.49 -6.96
N LEU A 78 -0.39 10.47 -7.29
CA LEU A 78 1.03 10.65 -7.63
C LEU A 78 1.18 11.54 -8.87
N GLN A 79 0.42 11.28 -9.93
CA GLN A 79 0.43 12.10 -11.16
C GLN A 79 0.01 13.54 -10.89
N ALA A 80 -1.02 13.75 -10.06
CA ALA A 80 -1.44 15.09 -9.66
C ALA A 80 -0.35 15.87 -8.89
N ASN A 81 0.57 15.16 -8.23
CA ASN A 81 1.73 15.72 -7.54
C ASN A 81 3.00 15.79 -8.42
N GLY A 82 2.89 15.52 -9.73
CA GLY A 82 3.97 15.64 -10.70
C GLY A 82 4.84 14.39 -10.87
N LEU A 83 4.48 13.26 -10.24
CA LEU A 83 5.15 11.97 -10.47
C LEU A 83 4.48 11.26 -11.65
N ALA A 84 5.11 11.30 -12.82
CA ALA A 84 4.60 10.72 -14.07
C ALA A 84 4.77 9.18 -14.12
N LEU A 85 4.27 8.49 -13.10
CA LEU A 85 4.25 7.04 -13.04
C LEU A 85 2.93 6.49 -13.57
N ARG A 86 3.04 5.40 -14.32
CA ARG A 86 1.93 4.63 -14.87
C ARG A 86 1.82 3.30 -14.13
N VAL A 87 0.58 2.91 -13.87
CA VAL A 87 0.26 1.56 -13.37
C VAL A 87 -0.66 0.86 -14.36
N THR A 88 -0.32 -0.38 -14.69
CA THR A 88 -1.12 -1.25 -15.55
C THR A 88 -1.46 -2.51 -14.76
N ILE A 89 -2.75 -2.80 -14.58
CA ILE A 89 -3.20 -3.96 -13.81
C ILE A 89 -3.84 -4.98 -14.74
N TYR A 90 -3.18 -6.12 -14.89
CA TYR A 90 -3.65 -7.28 -15.62
C TYR A 90 -4.42 -8.21 -14.67
N GLN A 91 -5.75 -8.09 -14.66
CA GLN A 91 -6.59 -8.86 -13.74
C GLN A 91 -6.65 -10.36 -14.09
N GLY A 92 -6.45 -10.73 -15.37
CA GLY A 92 -6.54 -12.12 -15.83
C GLY A 92 -5.43 -13.03 -15.29
N ASN A 93 -4.23 -12.51 -15.10
CA ASN A 93 -3.07 -13.22 -14.54
C ASN A 93 -2.61 -12.65 -13.19
N LYS A 94 -3.38 -11.73 -12.61
CA LYS A 94 -3.08 -11.04 -11.34
C LYS A 94 -1.68 -10.41 -11.35
N VAL A 95 -1.37 -9.65 -12.39
CA VAL A 95 -0.11 -8.90 -12.48
C VAL A 95 -0.39 -7.41 -12.40
N MET A 96 0.42 -6.71 -11.62
CA MET A 96 0.48 -5.25 -11.60
C MET A 96 1.85 -4.83 -12.12
N GLU A 97 1.87 -4.02 -13.17
CA GLU A 97 3.09 -3.43 -13.71
C GLU A 97 3.11 -1.94 -13.36
N VAL A 98 4.25 -1.47 -12.85
CA VAL A 98 4.51 -0.05 -12.63
C VAL A 98 5.61 0.37 -13.59
N SER A 99 5.36 1.39 -14.40
CA SER A 99 6.33 1.92 -15.35
C SER A 99 6.41 3.45 -15.31
N GLU A 100 7.54 3.99 -15.72
CA GLU A 100 7.66 5.42 -16.03
C GLU A 100 6.96 5.72 -17.38
N HIS A 101 6.47 6.94 -17.56
CA HIS A 101 5.87 7.38 -18.82
C HIS A 101 6.92 7.70 -19.88
#